data_AF-A0A530K3K0-F1
#
_entry.id   AF-A0A530K3K0-F1
#
_cell.length_a   1.000
_cell.length_b   1.000
_cell.length_c   1.000
_cell.angle_alpha   90.00
_cell.angle_beta   90.00
_cell.angle_gamma   90.00
#
_symmetry.space_group_name_H-M   'P 1'
#
loop_
_entity.id
_entity.type
_entity.pdbx_description
1 polymer ?
#
loop_
_entity_poly.entity_id
_entity_poly.type
_entity_poly.pdbx_seq_one_letter_code
_entity_poly.pdbx_strand_id
1 'polypeptide(L)'
;YSHGAFAMQQGKAEAAKVGLWVGRFQAPWEWRAAHADGTRPATHQPLGLISRQVAQSYSCQPRGNCPQISSCDEANWYLANCTWGGKLDRDKDGIPGESLC
;
A
#
# COMPACT_ATOMS: atom_id res chain seq x y z
N TYR A 1 4.47 28.55 8.94
CA TYR A 1 3.47 27.94 9.84
C TYR A 1 2.18 28.70 9.64
N SER A 2 1.06 28.04 9.35
CA SER A 2 -0.17 28.77 9.03
C SER A 2 -0.64 29.53 10.28
N HIS A 3 -0.60 30.86 10.24
CA HIS A 3 -1.14 31.76 11.25
C HIS A 3 -2.69 31.77 11.18
N GLY A 4 -3.29 30.59 11.05
CA GLY A 4 -4.72 30.42 11.01
C GLY A 4 -5.35 30.79 12.35
N ALA A 5 -6.67 30.94 12.34
CA ALA A 5 -7.45 31.42 13.49
C ALA A 5 -7.23 30.62 14.80
N PHE A 6 -6.71 29.39 14.72
CA PHE A 6 -6.50 28.51 15.87
C PHE A 6 -5.03 28.32 16.29
N ALA A 7 -4.10 29.11 15.75
CA ALA A 7 -2.68 28.98 16.04
C ALA A 7 -2.37 29.13 17.55
N MET A 8 -3.08 30.03 18.24
CA MET A 8 -2.90 30.22 19.68
C MET A 8 -3.39 29.02 20.51
N GLN A 9 -4.52 28.44 20.15
CA GLN A 9 -5.09 27.25 20.81
C GLN A 9 -4.19 26.03 20.59
N GLN A 10 -3.65 25.90 19.37
CA GLN A 10 -2.68 24.85 19.05
C GLN A 10 -1.42 24.97 19.91
N GLY A 11 -0.84 26.18 20.02
CA GLY A 11 0.34 26.41 20.87
C GLY A 11 0.08 26.13 22.35
N LYS A 12 -1.12 26.47 22.86
CA LYS A 12 -1.53 26.11 24.23
C LYS A 12 -1.62 24.59 24.41
N ALA A 13 -2.19 23.87 23.45
CA ALA A 13 -2.32 22.42 23.50
C ALA A 13 -0.95 21.70 23.42
N GLU A 14 -0.04 22.22 22.58
CA GLU A 14 1.32 21.71 22.44
C GLU A 14 2.13 21.92 23.72
N ALA A 15 2.05 23.11 24.33
CA ALA A 15 2.71 23.43 25.60
C ALA A 15 2.16 22.60 26.76
N ALA A 16 0.85 22.37 26.79
CA ALA A 16 0.19 21.55 27.81
C ALA A 16 0.35 20.03 27.58
N LYS A 17 0.96 19.61 26.47
CA LYS A 17 1.12 18.20 26.09
C LYS A 17 -0.20 17.41 26.14
N VAL A 18 -1.26 18.01 25.62
CA VAL A 18 -2.61 17.40 25.65
C VAL A 18 -2.98 16.76 24.31
N GLY A 19 -3.76 15.67 24.36
CA GLY A 19 -4.23 14.96 23.17
C GLY A 19 -3.07 14.41 22.33
N LEU A 20 -3.03 14.78 21.05
CA LEU A 20 -1.99 14.34 20.11
C LEU A 20 -0.56 14.75 20.54
N TRP A 21 -0.43 15.75 21.42
CA TRP A 21 0.84 16.30 21.90
C TRP A 21 1.40 15.61 23.15
N VAL A 22 0.70 14.62 23.73
CA VAL A 22 1.18 13.86 24.90
C VAL A 22 2.50 13.14 24.59
N GLY A 23 2.65 12.69 23.34
CA GLY A 23 3.84 11.98 22.87
C GLY A 23 4.73 12.84 21.96
N ARG A 24 5.69 12.16 21.32
CA ARG A 24 6.50 12.75 20.26
C ARG A 24 5.64 12.89 19.00
N PHE A 25 5.09 14.07 18.78
CA PHE A 25 4.35 14.39 17.57
C PHE A 25 5.30 14.93 16.49
N GLN A 26 5.35 14.25 15.35
CA GLN A 26 6.02 14.76 14.14
C GLN A 26 4.95 15.18 13.14
N ALA A 27 5.01 16.43 12.69
CA ALA A 27 4.07 16.92 11.72
C ALA A 27 4.24 16.21 10.36
N PRO A 28 3.14 15.84 9.68
CA PRO A 28 3.22 15.08 8.43
C PRO A 28 4.01 15.76 7.31
N TRP A 29 4.02 17.09 7.26
CA TRP A 29 4.79 17.84 6.26
C TRP A 29 6.29 17.85 6.56
N GLU A 30 6.69 17.92 7.84
CA GLU A 30 8.10 17.77 8.25
C GLU A 30 8.62 16.39 7.86
N TRP A 31 7.81 15.35 8.08
CA TRP A 31 8.15 13.99 7.65
C TRP A 31 8.32 13.93 6.13
N ARG A 32 7.36 14.49 5.36
CA ARG A 32 7.46 14.51 3.89
C ARG A 32 8.67 15.30 3.39
N ALA A 33 9.03 16.41 4.01
CA ALA A 33 10.21 17.19 3.64
C ALA A 33 11.50 16.39 3.91
N ALA A 34 11.58 15.71 5.05
CA ALA A 34 12.71 14.86 5.40
C ALA A 34 12.83 13.59 4.54
N HIS A 35 11.72 13.15 3.92
CA HIS A 35 11.65 11.97 3.05
C HIS A 35 11.26 12.34 1.61
N ALA A 36 11.54 13.58 1.19
CA ALA A 36 11.20 14.09 -0.14
C ALA A 36 12.08 13.47 -1.22
N ASP A 37 13.31 13.11 -0.86
CA ASP A 37 14.19 12.32 -1.70
C ASP A 37 13.61 10.91 -1.77
N GLY A 38 12.98 10.61 -2.91
CA GLY A 38 12.22 9.40 -3.24
C GLY A 38 12.99 8.09 -3.19
N THR A 39 13.98 7.97 -2.31
CA THR A 39 14.30 6.72 -1.61
C THR A 39 13.07 6.24 -0.84
N ARG A 40 12.07 5.79 -1.60
CA ARG A 40 11.11 4.79 -1.16
C ARG A 40 11.99 3.69 -0.56
N PRO A 41 12.03 3.47 0.78
CA PRO A 41 12.59 2.23 1.26
C PRO A 41 11.86 1.15 0.45
N ALA A 42 12.59 0.23 -0.16
CA ALA A 42 11.98 -0.84 -0.91
C ALA A 42 11.14 -1.66 0.09
N THR A 43 9.89 -1.25 0.34
CA THR A 43 8.86 -1.97 1.09
C THR A 43 8.30 -3.13 0.26
N HIS A 44 9.04 -3.51 -0.80
CA HIS A 44 9.06 -4.86 -1.34
C HIS A 44 10.02 -5.76 -0.55
N GLN A 45 10.45 -5.39 0.66
CA GLN A 45 10.81 -6.42 1.62
C GLN A 45 9.49 -7.09 2.03
N PRO A 46 9.18 -8.31 1.57
CA PRO A 46 8.15 -9.07 2.23
C PRO A 46 8.56 -9.09 3.70
N LEU A 47 7.68 -8.57 4.56
CA LEU A 47 7.74 -8.85 5.99
C LEU A 47 8.05 -10.34 6.07
N GLY A 48 9.15 -10.72 6.72
CA GLY A 48 9.62 -12.10 6.88
C GLY A 48 8.65 -12.98 7.68
N LEU A 49 7.35 -12.82 7.49
CA LEU A 49 6.38 -13.87 7.44
C LEU A 49 7.01 -14.98 6.60
N ILE A 50 7.48 -15.99 7.32
CA ILE A 50 7.66 -17.37 6.90
C ILE A 50 7.09 -17.54 5.50
N SER A 51 7.92 -18.05 4.57
CA SER A 51 7.43 -18.71 3.34
C SER A 51 6.58 -19.91 3.75
N ARG A 52 5.46 -19.61 4.41
CA ARG A 52 4.30 -20.43 4.46
C ARG A 52 3.87 -20.29 3.03
N GLN A 53 4.03 -21.38 2.30
CA GLN A 53 3.12 -21.73 1.24
C GLN A 53 1.73 -21.45 1.82
N VAL A 54 1.26 -20.22 1.64
CA VAL A 54 -0.10 -19.88 1.94
C VAL A 54 -0.78 -20.76 0.91
N ALA A 55 -1.43 -21.82 1.38
CA ALA A 55 -2.50 -22.43 0.65
C ALA A 55 -3.51 -21.29 0.45
N GLN A 56 -3.23 -20.43 -0.54
CA GLN A 56 -4.06 -19.30 -0.86
C GLN A 56 -5.29 -19.98 -1.43
N SER A 57 -6.37 -19.98 -0.66
CA SER A 57 -7.68 -20.28 -1.18
C SER A 57 -8.07 -19.10 -2.08
N TYR A 58 -7.43 -19.03 -3.24
CA TYR A 58 -7.80 -18.12 -4.29
C TYR A 58 -9.26 -18.42 -4.65
N SER A 59 -10.04 -17.38 -4.84
CA SER A 59 -11.43 -17.52 -5.25
C SER A 59 -11.71 -16.48 -6.31
N CYS A 60 -12.63 -16.79 -7.22
CA CYS A 60 -13.00 -15.91 -8.32
C CYS A 60 -13.84 -14.70 -7.85
N GLN A 61 -13.42 -14.04 -6.77
CA GLN A 61 -13.99 -12.78 -6.34
C GLN A 61 -13.95 -11.79 -7.50
N PRO A 62 -14.99 -10.98 -7.71
CA PRO A 62 -15.00 -9.97 -8.74
C PRO A 62 -13.99 -8.86 -8.39
N ARG A 63 -12.71 -9.07 -8.70
CA ARG A 63 -11.65 -8.05 -8.63
C ARG A 63 -11.58 -7.37 -9.99
N GLY A 64 -11.92 -6.09 -10.02
CA GLY A 64 -12.09 -5.35 -11.26
C GLY A 64 -10.79 -4.88 -11.94
N ASN A 65 -9.61 -5.09 -11.36
CA ASN A 65 -8.37 -4.55 -11.91
C ASN A 65 -7.10 -5.28 -11.41
N CYS A 66 -6.09 -5.39 -12.29
CA CYS A 66 -4.75 -5.95 -12.04
C CYS A 66 -3.98 -5.38 -10.82
N PRO A 67 -4.12 -4.10 -10.38
CA PRO A 67 -3.35 -3.58 -9.25
C PRO A 67 -3.63 -4.26 -7.91
N GLN A 68 -4.71 -5.05 -7.82
CA GLN A 68 -5.04 -5.84 -6.62
C GLN A 68 -4.38 -7.22 -6.59
N ILE A 69 -3.74 -7.62 -7.68
CA ILE A 69 -3.03 -8.89 -7.78
C ILE A 69 -1.59 -8.64 -7.40
N SER A 70 -1.08 -9.43 -6.46
CA SER A 70 0.18 -9.15 -5.78
C SER A 70 1.30 -10.11 -6.17
N SER A 71 0.99 -11.15 -6.97
CA SER A 71 1.96 -12.15 -7.40
C SER A 71 1.59 -12.81 -8.74
N CYS A 72 2.60 -13.33 -9.44
CA CYS A 72 2.44 -14.07 -10.69
C CYS A 72 1.69 -15.38 -10.51
N ASP A 73 1.97 -16.13 -9.45
CA ASP A 73 1.26 -17.37 -9.14
C ASP A 73 -0.24 -17.12 -8.92
N GLU A 74 -0.59 -16.02 -8.25
CA GLU A 74 -1.98 -15.57 -8.08
C GLU A 74 -2.62 -15.21 -9.42
N ALA A 75 -1.92 -14.46 -10.27
CA ALA A 75 -2.39 -14.07 -11.60
C ALA A 75 -2.65 -15.30 -12.49
N ASN A 76 -1.71 -16.24 -12.52
CA ASN A 76 -1.80 -17.50 -13.27
C ASN A 76 -2.96 -18.36 -12.79
N TRP A 77 -3.18 -18.43 -11.46
CA TRP A 77 -4.32 -19.15 -10.91
C TRP A 77 -5.64 -18.54 -11.39
N TYR A 78 -5.80 -17.21 -11.38
CA TYR A 78 -7.02 -16.57 -11.87
C TYR A 78 -7.24 -16.79 -13.37
N LEU A 79 -6.18 -16.81 -14.18
CA LEU A 79 -6.27 -17.12 -15.61
C LEU A 79 -6.82 -18.53 -15.84
N ALA A 80 -6.38 -19.52 -15.05
CA ALA A 80 -6.79 -20.92 -15.19
C ALA A 80 -8.16 -21.24 -14.56
N ASN A 81 -8.51 -20.59 -13.44
CA ASN A 81 -9.67 -20.97 -12.63
C ASN A 81 -10.87 -20.03 -12.74
N CYS A 82 -10.75 -18.83 -13.31
CA CYS A 82 -11.82 -17.82 -13.31
C CYS A 82 -12.25 -17.38 -14.71
N THR A 83 -13.57 -17.21 -14.89
CA THR A 83 -14.17 -16.80 -16.17
C THR A 83 -13.76 -15.41 -16.64
N TRP A 84 -13.34 -14.53 -15.72
CA TRP A 84 -12.81 -13.21 -16.02
C TRP A 84 -11.27 -13.18 -16.13
N GLY A 85 -10.60 -14.31 -15.91
CA GLY A 85 -9.14 -14.44 -15.91
C GLY A 85 -8.49 -13.99 -17.22
N GLY A 86 -9.14 -14.24 -18.36
CA GLY A 86 -8.64 -13.79 -19.68
C GLY A 86 -8.61 -12.27 -19.88
N LYS A 87 -9.14 -11.46 -18.95
CA LYS A 87 -8.99 -9.99 -18.98
C LYS A 87 -7.66 -9.52 -18.40
N LEU A 88 -6.94 -10.40 -17.71
CA LEU A 88 -5.63 -10.12 -17.08
C LEU A 88 -4.49 -10.28 -18.08
N ASP A 89 -4.70 -11.13 -19.08
CA ASP A 89 -3.82 -11.41 -20.20
C ASP A 89 -4.27 -10.55 -21.40
N ARG A 90 -3.66 -9.37 -21.53
CA ARG A 90 -4.08 -8.34 -22.50
C ARG A 90 -3.70 -8.72 -23.93
N ASP A 91 -2.55 -9.35 -24.10
CA ASP A 91 -1.93 -9.72 -25.37
C ASP A 91 -2.16 -11.20 -25.76
N LYS A 92 -2.79 -11.98 -24.87
CA LYS A 92 -3.23 -13.36 -25.09
C LYS A 92 -2.09 -14.36 -25.25
N ASP A 93 -0.99 -14.10 -24.57
CA ASP A 93 0.21 -14.94 -24.59
C ASP A 93 0.21 -16.03 -23.49
N GLY A 94 -0.81 -16.00 -22.62
CA GLY A 94 -0.95 -16.90 -21.48
C GLY A 94 -0.27 -16.42 -20.21
N ILE A 95 0.28 -15.20 -20.19
CA ILE A 95 0.98 -14.60 -19.05
C ILE A 95 0.16 -13.41 -18.50
N PRO A 96 -0.60 -13.62 -17.43
CA PRO A 96 -1.43 -12.57 -16.84
C PRO A 96 -0.59 -11.61 -15.99
N GLY A 97 -0.85 -10.31 -16.11
CA GLY A 97 -0.22 -9.31 -15.26
C GLY A 97 1.26 -9.04 -15.59
N GLU A 98 1.57 -8.67 -16.83
CA GLU A 98 2.92 -8.34 -17.34
C GLU A 98 3.73 -7.36 -16.45
N SER A 99 3.06 -6.51 -15.65
CA SER A 99 3.74 -5.63 -14.69
C SER A 99 4.27 -6.34 -13.44
N LEU A 100 3.95 -7.62 -13.27
CA LEU A 100 4.31 -8.45 -12.11
C LEU A 100 5.28 -9.60 -12.47
N CYS A 101 5.41 -10.05 -13.73
CA CYS A 101 5.99 -11.37 -14.11
C CYS A 101 7.23 -11.39 -15.04
#